data_AF-A0A7W3SW48-F1
#
_entry.id   AF-A0A7W3SW48-F1
#
_cell.length_a   1.000
_cell.length_b   1.000
_cell.length_c   1.000
_cell.angle_alpha   90.00
_cell.angle_beta   90.00
_cell.angle_gamma   90.00
#
_symmetry.space_group_name_H-M   'P 1'
#
loop_
_entity.id
_entity.type
_entity.pdbx_description
1 polymer ?
#
loop_
_entity_poly.entity_id
_entity_poly.type
_entity_poly.pdbx_seq_one_letter_code
_entity_poly.pdbx_strand_id
1 'polypeptide(L)' 'MILRNSLEFTISEEMMKRINQWDQCQAVDVSGAKFAFTFIPSGLGTYIIVKCDVCKRELHIPDDLK' A
#
# COMPACT_ATOMS: atom_id res chain seq x y z
N MET A 1 -23.12 26.65 -16.56
CA MET A 1 -23.28 25.48 -15.67
C MET A 1 -22.08 24.56 -15.93
N ILE A 2 -21.08 24.57 -15.04
CA ILE A 2 -19.86 23.77 -15.21
C ILE A 2 -20.13 22.42 -14.57
N LEU A 3 -20.23 21.35 -15.36
CA LEU A 3 -20.31 19.98 -14.87
C LEU A 3 -18.94 19.61 -14.28
N ARG A 4 -18.83 19.61 -12.95
CA ARG A 4 -17.69 19.02 -12.25
C ARG A 4 -17.86 17.50 -12.31
N ASN A 5 -17.12 16.83 -13.18
CA ASN A 5 -16.95 15.37 -13.06
C ASN A 5 -16.13 15.10 -11.79
N SER A 6 -16.77 14.52 -10.78
CA SER A 6 -16.05 13.95 -9.63
C SER A 6 -15.57 12.55 -10.00
N LEU A 7 -14.25 12.35 -10.01
CA LEU A 7 -13.66 11.01 -10.02
C LEU A 7 -13.82 10.44 -8.61
N GLU A 8 -14.74 9.50 -8.44
CA GLU A 8 -14.90 8.75 -7.19
C GLU A 8 -14.02 7.50 -7.26
N PHE A 9 -13.06 7.40 -6.35
CA PHE A 9 -12.28 6.18 -6.18
C PHE A 9 -13.03 5.25 -5.24
N THR A 10 -13.53 4.12 -5.76
CA THR A 10 -14.22 3.11 -4.97
C THR A 10 -13.25 1.97 -4.63
N ILE A 11 -13.09 1.68 -3.34
CA ILE A 11 -12.33 0.50 -2.89
C ILE A 11 -13.21 -0.73 -3.09
N SER A 12 -12.75 -1.70 -3.89
CA SER A 12 -13.50 -2.95 -4.08
C SER A 12 -13.48 -3.82 -2.82
N GLU A 13 -14.45 -4.72 -2.69
CA GLU A 13 -14.48 -5.68 -1.58
C GLU A 13 -13.21 -6.56 -1.53
N GLU A 14 -12.65 -6.90 -2.69
CA GLU A 14 -11.40 -7.65 -2.80
C GLU A 14 -10.22 -6.84 -2.24
N MET A 15 -10.14 -5.55 -2.58
CA MET A 15 -9.13 -4.65 -2.02
C MET A 15 -9.28 -4.54 -0.50
N MET A 16 -10.52 -4.38 0.00
CA MET A 16 -10.78 -4.37 1.45
C MET A 16 -10.35 -5.66 2.14
N LYS A 17 -10.59 -6.83 1.53
CA LYS A 17 -10.11 -8.12 2.07
C LYS A 17 -8.58 -8.16 2.17
N ARG A 18 -7.88 -7.71 1.12
CA ARG A 18 -6.41 -7.67 1.10
C ARG A 18 -5.86 -6.70 2.16
N ILE A 19 -6.47 -5.52 2.30
CA ILE A 19 -6.14 -4.54 3.34
C ILE A 19 -6.31 -5.18 4.72
N ASN A 20 -7.47 -5.79 4.99
CA ASN A 20 -7.77 -6.39 6.28
C ASN A 20 -6.82 -7.54 6.64
N GLN A 21 -6.38 -8.34 5.67
CA GLN A 21 -5.37 -9.39 5.88
C GLN A 21 -3.99 -8.80 6.17
N TRP A 22 -3.63 -7.74 5.47
CA TRP A 22 -2.37 -7.04 5.69
C TRP A 22 -2.33 -6.32 7.05
N ASP A 23 -3.42 -5.68 7.47
CA ASP A 23 -3.47 -4.85 8.68
C ASP A 23 -3.72 -5.62 9.98
N GLN A 24 -3.63 -6.96 9.97
CA GLN A 24 -3.73 -7.79 11.18
C GLN A 24 -2.57 -7.59 12.18
N CYS A 25 -1.56 -6.78 11.84
CA CYS A 25 -0.46 -6.46 12.74
C CYS A 25 -0.95 -5.60 13.89
N GLN A 26 -1.03 -6.17 15.10
CA GLN A 26 -1.22 -5.41 16.33
C GLN A 26 0.10 -4.71 16.67
N ALA A 27 0.14 -3.38 16.50
CA ALA A 27 1.28 -2.58 16.89
C ALA A 27 1.32 -2.50 18.42
N VAL A 28 2.24 -3.23 19.04
CA VAL A 28 2.50 -3.12 20.48
C VAL A 28 3.59 -2.07 20.66
N ASP A 29 3.18 -0.88 21.08
CA ASP A 29 4.04 0.20 21.58
C ASP A 29 5.19 0.61 20.63
N VAL A 30 4.84 1.20 19.46
CA VAL A 30 5.84 1.79 18.56
C VAL A 30 5.94 3.29 18.74
N SER A 31 7.09 3.75 19.24
CA SER A 31 7.48 5.16 19.26
C SER A 31 8.06 5.66 17.92
N GLY A 32 8.04 4.82 16.87
CA GLY A 32 8.65 5.07 15.55
C GLY A 32 7.70 4.80 14.37
N ALA A 33 8.21 4.96 13.14
CA ALA A 33 7.42 4.71 11.93
C ALA A 33 7.00 3.23 11.84
N LYS A 34 5.71 2.98 11.58
CA LYS A 34 5.17 1.62 11.43
C LYS A 34 5.63 0.96 10.13
N PHE A 35 5.76 1.73 9.05
CA PHE A 35 6.08 1.24 7.72
C PHE A 35 7.32 1.92 7.15
N ALA A 36 8.24 1.12 6.63
CA ALA A 36 9.37 1.55 5.83
C ALA A 36 9.10 1.25 4.35
N PHE A 37 9.36 2.22 3.48
CA PHE A 37 9.15 2.10 2.03
C PHE A 37 10.49 2.10 1.31
N THR A 38 10.69 1.11 0.44
CA THR A 38 11.81 1.09 -0.51
C THR A 38 11.26 1.28 -1.92
N PHE A 39 11.80 2.26 -2.63
CA PHE A 39 11.46 2.54 -4.02
C PHE A 39 12.63 2.12 -4.90
N ILE A 40 12.38 1.18 -5.81
CA ILE A 40 13.38 0.68 -6.74
C ILE A 40 12.97 1.13 -8.15
N PRO A 41 13.54 2.24 -8.66
CA PRO A 41 13.30 2.64 -10.03
C PRO A 41 13.97 1.66 -10.99
N SER A 42 13.29 1.32 -12.08
CA SER A 42 13.81 0.45 -13.14
C SER A 42 13.38 0.95 -14.51
N GLY A 43 13.96 0.38 -15.57
CA GLY A 43 13.51 0.65 -16.94
C GLY A 43 12.09 0.17 -17.25
N LEU A 44 11.46 -0.61 -16.36
CA LEU A 44 10.10 -1.14 -16.51
C LEU A 44 9.05 -0.37 -15.69
N GLY A 45 9.47 0.49 -14.75
CA GLY A 45 8.59 1.13 -13.78
C GLY A 45 9.21 1.22 -12.39
N THR A 46 8.38 1.47 -11.37
CA THR A 46 8.83 1.58 -9.98
C THR A 46 8.38 0.39 -9.14
N TYR A 47 9.32 -0.41 -8.63
CA TYR A 47 8.96 -1.46 -7.69
C TYR A 47 8.94 -0.91 -6.26
N ILE A 48 7.84 -1.10 -5.54
CA ILE A 48 7.68 -0.59 -4.17
C ILE A 48 7.66 -1.78 -3.19
N ILE A 49 8.53 -1.71 -2.17
CA ILE A 49 8.52 -2.65 -1.06
C ILE A 49 8.06 -1.91 0.19
N VAL A 50 6.98 -2.39 0.81
CA VAL A 50 6.47 -1.88 2.09
C VAL A 50 6.81 -2.87 3.19
N LYS A 51 7.65 -2.48 4.14
CA LYS A 51 8.02 -3.30 5.29
C LYS A 51 7.34 -2.78 6.55
N CYS A 52 6.65 -3.66 7.27
CA CYS A 52 6.15 -3.31 8.61
C CYS A 52 7.26 -3.50 9.64
N ASP A 53 7.66 -2.45 10.34
CA ASP A 53 8.74 -2.54 11.31
C ASP A 53 8.35 -3.23 12.62
N VAL A 54 7.05 -3.41 12.85
CA VAL A 54 6.53 -4.16 14.00
C VAL A 54 6.60 -5.67 13.76
N CYS A 55 5.89 -6.16 12.73
CA CYS A 55 5.77 -7.60 12.46
C CYS A 55 6.77 -8.12 11.41
N LYS A 56 7.63 -7.24 10.88
CA LYS A 56 8.66 -7.54 9.88
C LYS A 56 8.15 -8.15 8.56
N ARG A 57 6.83 -8.15 8.31
CA ARG A 57 6.23 -8.53 7.03
C ARG A 57 6.61 -7.53 5.93
N GLU A 58 6.75 -8.04 4.71
CA GLU A 58 7.04 -7.25 3.51
C GLU A 58 5.92 -7.45 2.48
N LEU A 59 5.40 -6.33 1.97
CA LEU A 59 4.46 -6.30 0.86
C LEU A 59 5.20 -5.75 -0.35
N HIS A 60 5.21 -6.57 -1.39
CA HIS A 60 5.86 -6.28 -2.65
C HIS A 60 4.79 -5.81 -3.63
N ILE A 61 4.86 -4.55 -4.04
CA ILE A 61 3.92 -3.91 -4.95
C ILE A 61 4.68 -3.64 -6.25
N PRO A 62 4.59 -4.54 -7.24
CA PRO A 62 5.09 -4.24 -8.56
C PRO A 62 4.20 -3.18 -9.19
N ASP A 63 4.83 -2.22 -9.85
CA ASP A 63 4.18 -1.33 -10.80
C ASP A 63 4.02 -2.12 -12.10
N ASP A 64 3.13 -3.11 -12.05
CA ASP A 64 2.72 -3.87 -13.22
C ASP A 64 1.87 -2.92 -14.08
N LEU A 65 2.53 -2.12 -14.90
CA LEU A 65 1.90 -1.42 -16.01
C LEU A 65 1.33 -2.46 -16.99
N LYS A 66 0.05 -2.79 -16.81
CA LYS A 66 -0.80 -3.37 -17.85
C LYS A 66 -1.91 -2.40 -18.22
#